data_AF-A0A9N9A0M3-F1
#
_entry.id   AF-A0A9N9A0M3-F1
#
_cell.length_a   1.000
_cell.length_b   1.000
_cell.length_c   1.000
_cell.angle_alpha   90.00
_cell.angle_beta   90.00
_cell.angle_gamma   90.00
#
_symmetry.space_group_name_H-M   'P 1'
#
loop_
_entity.id
_entity.type
_entity.pdbx_description
1 polymer ?
#
loop_
_entity_poly.entity_id
_entity_poly.type
_entity_poly.pdbx_seq_one_letter_code
_entity_poly.pdbx_strand_id
1 'polypeptide(L)'
;MLSEILIEQEQEYTVAILFIKKNEKYYILTSQKINIIIYQNQYQTCGGKKDEFEDFRTCAIRVAQEEINLKLIVERIQLILKHTYYSYNKSETKPTTNKDYQDDKINQANLNF
;
A
#
# COMPACT_ATOMS: atom_id res chain seq x y z
N MET A 1 22.76 -29.77 12.17
CA MET A 1 21.49 -29.12 12.59
C MET A 1 21.17 -28.11 11.51
N LEU A 2 20.23 -28.45 10.63
CA LEU A 2 19.85 -27.63 9.48
C LEU A 2 19.23 -26.33 10.00
N SER A 3 19.80 -25.22 9.55
CA SER A 3 19.25 -23.87 9.68
C SER A 3 17.76 -23.90 9.34
N GLU A 4 16.92 -23.60 10.33
CA GLU A 4 15.53 -23.23 10.11
C GLU A 4 15.53 -21.99 9.23
N ILE A 5 15.48 -22.22 7.92
CA ILE A 5 15.13 -21.21 6.94
C ILE A 5 13.71 -20.82 7.35
N LEU A 6 13.60 -19.70 8.05
CA LEU A 6 12.38 -18.92 8.14
C LEU A 6 11.95 -18.71 6.69
N ILE A 7 11.08 -19.58 6.20
CA ILE A 7 10.31 -19.33 5.00
C ILE A 7 9.42 -18.16 5.41
N GLU A 8 9.91 -16.93 5.23
CA GLU A 8 9.06 -15.75 5.19
C GLU A 8 8.00 -16.09 4.14
N GLN A 9 6.77 -16.39 4.58
CA GLN A 9 5.66 -16.59 3.66
C GLN A 9 5.61 -15.37 2.76
N GLU A 10 5.74 -15.58 1.45
CA GLU A 10 5.62 -14.52 0.44
C GLU A 10 4.29 -13.80 0.68
N GLN A 11 4.36 -12.56 1.16
CA GLN A 11 3.16 -11.78 1.41
C GLN A 11 2.78 -11.06 0.12
N GLU A 12 1.62 -11.41 -0.42
CA GLU A 12 1.09 -10.78 -1.62
C GLU A 12 0.17 -9.62 -1.26
N TYR A 13 0.34 -8.49 -1.94
CA TYR A 13 -0.46 -7.29 -1.77
C TYR A 13 -1.02 -6.85 -3.13
N THR A 14 -2.19 -6.26 -3.11
CA THR A 14 -2.83 -5.65 -4.28
C THR A 14 -2.86 -4.14 -4.11
N VAL A 15 -2.60 -3.41 -5.20
CA VAL A 15 -2.81 -1.97 -5.29
C VAL A 15 -3.75 -1.70 -6.47
N ALA A 16 -4.83 -0.97 -6.21
CA ALA A 16 -5.82 -0.59 -7.21
C ALA A 16 -5.68 0.90 -7.55
N ILE A 17 -5.22 1.19 -8.77
CA ILE A 17 -5.07 2.55 -9.29
C ILE A 17 -6.36 2.94 -10.04
N LEU A 18 -7.09 3.90 -9.49
CA LEU A 18 -8.39 4.28 -10.00
C LEU A 18 -8.28 5.54 -10.87
N PHE A 19 -8.61 5.40 -12.15
CA PHE A 19 -8.63 6.51 -13.10
C PHE A 19 -10.04 7.10 -13.24
N ILE A 20 -10.14 8.42 -13.11
CA ILE A 20 -11.37 9.18 -13.32
C ILE A 20 -11.15 10.09 -14.53
N LYS A 21 -12.06 10.02 -15.51
CA LYS A 21 -12.06 10.95 -16.66
C LYS A 21 -13.02 12.11 -16.39
N LYS A 22 -12.51 13.34 -16.40
CA LYS A 22 -13.31 14.58 -16.27
C LYS A 22 -12.75 15.66 -17.17
N ASN A 23 -13.61 16.31 -17.97
CA ASN A 23 -13.21 17.38 -18.89
C ASN A 23 -12.01 16.98 -19.76
N GLU A 24 -12.09 15.79 -20.39
CA GLU A 24 -11.04 15.20 -21.24
C GLU A 24 -9.69 14.91 -20.56
N LYS A 25 -9.57 15.16 -19.25
CA LYS A 25 -8.39 14.85 -18.46
C LYS A 25 -8.61 13.59 -17.62
N TYR A 26 -7.52 12.86 -17.39
CA TYR A 26 -7.48 11.70 -16.50
C TYR A 26 -6.89 12.12 -15.16
N TYR A 27 -7.53 11.66 -14.08
CA TYR A 27 -7.12 11.88 -12.71
C TYR A 27 -6.97 10.55 -12.01
N ILE A 28 -6.00 10.45 -11.10
CA ILE A 28 -5.84 9.27 -10.23
C ILE A 28 -6.48 9.61 -8.89
N LEU A 29 -7.40 8.76 -8.43
CA LEU A 29 -7.94 8.88 -7.09
C LEU A 29 -6.91 8.38 -6.07
N THR A 30 -6.61 9.21 -5.08
CA THR A 30 -5.74 8.88 -3.95
C THR A 30 -6.46 9.18 -2.65
N SER A 31 -6.09 8.47 -1.59
CA SER A 31 -6.54 8.69 -0.22
C SER A 31 -5.32 8.87 0.68
N GLN A 32 -5.52 9.58 1.79
CA GLN A 32 -4.52 9.67 2.85
C GLN A 32 -4.98 8.76 3.98
N LYS A 33 -4.19 7.76 4.34
CA LYS A 33 -4.53 6.87 5.45
C LYS A 33 -4.16 7.52 6.78
N ILE A 34 -5.17 7.67 7.63
CA ILE A 34 -5.07 8.27 8.97
C ILE A 34 -5.07 7.11 9.98
N ASN A 35 -4.29 7.22 11.06
CA ASN A 35 -4.21 6.22 12.14
C ASN A 35 -3.70 4.83 11.74
N ILE A 36 -2.77 4.74 10.78
CA ILE A 36 -2.10 3.47 10.41
C ILE A 36 -0.64 3.46 10.86
N ILE A 37 -0.06 2.27 11.00
CA ILE A 37 1.32 2.07 11.53
C ILE A 37 2.40 2.34 10.48
N ILE A 38 2.11 2.05 9.21
CA ILE A 38 3.05 2.08 8.09
C ILE A 38 2.57 3.15 7.11
N TYR A 39 3.44 4.05 6.64
CA TYR A 39 3.09 5.12 5.68
C TYR A 39 1.95 6.05 6.13
N GLN A 40 1.88 6.37 7.42
CA GLN A 40 0.89 7.32 7.94
C GLN A 40 1.03 8.69 7.24
N ASN A 41 -0.10 9.34 6.98
CA ASN A 41 -0.17 10.66 6.34
C ASN A 41 0.38 10.73 4.90
N GLN A 42 0.73 9.61 4.27
CA GLN A 42 1.08 9.58 2.85
C GLN A 42 -0.17 9.40 1.98
N TYR A 43 -0.20 10.13 0.86
CA TYR A 43 -1.17 9.88 -0.19
C TYR A 43 -0.84 8.57 -0.90
N GLN A 44 -1.83 7.70 -1.00
CA GLN A 44 -1.70 6.39 -1.62
C GLN A 44 -2.98 6.05 -2.39
N THR A 45 -2.86 5.12 -3.33
CA THR A 45 -4.02 4.47 -3.94
C THR A 45 -4.53 3.36 -3.03
N CYS A 46 -5.76 2.90 -3.24
CA CYS A 46 -6.31 1.82 -2.42
C CYS A 46 -5.51 0.53 -2.60
N GLY A 47 -5.34 -0.23 -1.52
CA GLY A 47 -4.53 -1.43 -1.57
C GLY A 47 -4.45 -2.14 -0.24
N GLY A 48 -4.21 -3.45 -0.30
CA GLY A 48 -4.23 -4.29 0.88
C GLY A 48 -3.64 -5.67 0.62
N LYS A 49 -3.49 -6.43 1.70
CA LYS A 49 -2.98 -7.79 1.65
C LYS A 49 -4.02 -8.69 0.97
N LYS A 50 -3.53 -9.55 0.06
CA LYS A 50 -4.33 -10.60 -0.59
C LYS A 50 -4.52 -11.74 0.39
N ASP A 51 -5.76 -12.21 0.54
CA ASP A 51 -6.03 -13.38 1.36
C ASP A 51 -5.57 -14.67 0.66
N GLU A 52 -5.48 -15.77 1.42
CA GLU A 52 -4.91 -17.05 0.95
C GLU A 52 -5.64 -17.61 -0.28
N PHE A 53 -6.98 -17.54 -0.29
CA PHE A 53 -7.83 -18.10 -1.35
C PHE A 53 -8.41 -17.04 -2.30
N GLU A 54 -7.93 -15.80 -2.21
CA GLU A 54 -8.43 -14.68 -3.00
C GLU A 54 -7.53 -14.42 -4.22
N ASP A 55 -8.10 -14.11 -5.39
CA ASP A 55 -7.31 -13.64 -6.54
C ASP A 55 -7.09 -12.12 -6.50
N PHE A 56 -6.13 -11.60 -7.27
CA PHE A 56 -5.80 -10.16 -7.26
C PHE A 56 -6.99 -9.27 -7.66
N ARG A 57 -7.93 -9.75 -8.50
CA ARG A 57 -9.11 -8.97 -8.89
C ARG A 57 -10.08 -8.83 -7.73
N THR A 58 -10.36 -9.93 -7.07
CA THR A 58 -11.24 -10.00 -5.90
C THR A 58 -10.67 -9.14 -4.79
N CYS A 59 -9.36 -9.23 -4.56
CA CYS A 59 -8.64 -8.37 -3.63
C CYS A 59 -8.80 -6.89 -3.97
N ALA A 60 -8.58 -6.48 -5.23
CA ALA A 60 -8.74 -5.09 -5.66
C ALA A 60 -10.17 -4.55 -5.43
N ILE A 61 -11.19 -5.38 -5.69
CA ILE A 61 -12.60 -5.02 -5.49
C ILE A 61 -12.89 -4.86 -4.00
N ARG A 62 -12.43 -5.81 -3.17
CA ARG A 62 -12.60 -5.79 -1.73
C ARG A 62 -11.96 -4.56 -1.10
N VAL A 63 -10.68 -4.28 -1.39
CA VAL A 63 -9.97 -3.14 -0.79
C VAL A 63 -10.55 -1.79 -1.23
N ALA A 64 -11.04 -1.68 -2.47
CA ALA A 64 -11.74 -0.47 -2.92
C ALA A 64 -13.08 -0.27 -2.17
N GLN A 65 -13.80 -1.35 -1.90
CA GLN A 65 -15.03 -1.30 -1.13
C GLN A 65 -14.77 -0.98 0.36
N GLU A 66 -13.73 -1.58 0.96
CA GLU A 66 -13.37 -1.37 2.36
C GLU A 66 -12.83 0.05 2.63
N GLU A 67 -11.93 0.54 1.78
CA GLU A 67 -11.23 1.81 2.06
C GLU A 67 -12.00 3.05 1.64
N ILE A 68 -12.75 2.98 0.52
CA ILE A 68 -13.39 4.15 -0.08
C ILE A 68 -14.86 3.91 -0.43
N ASN A 69 -15.45 2.80 0.01
CA ASN A 69 -16.85 2.44 -0.25
C ASN A 69 -17.21 2.46 -1.75
N LEU A 70 -16.24 2.11 -2.61
CA LEU A 70 -16.42 2.11 -4.06
C LEU A 70 -16.64 0.70 -4.57
N LYS A 71 -17.84 0.45 -5.11
CA LYS A 71 -18.16 -0.79 -5.79
C LYS A 71 -17.58 -0.78 -7.20
N LEU A 72 -16.47 -1.50 -7.40
CA LEU A 72 -15.86 -1.67 -8.72
C LEU A 72 -16.68 -2.61 -9.60
N ILE A 73 -16.73 -2.29 -10.90
CA ILE A 73 -17.30 -3.13 -11.95
C ILE A 73 -16.14 -3.97 -12.52
N VAL A 74 -16.25 -5.29 -12.44
CA VAL A 74 -15.16 -6.24 -12.78
C VAL A 74 -14.64 -6.02 -14.20
N GLU A 75 -15.54 -5.76 -15.13
CA GLU A 75 -15.27 -5.54 -16.55
C GLU A 75 -14.44 -4.28 -16.83
N ARG A 76 -14.34 -3.36 -15.86
CA ARG A 76 -13.52 -2.15 -15.95
C ARG A 76 -12.12 -2.31 -15.38
N ILE A 77 -11.78 -3.49 -14.83
CA ILE A 77 -10.44 -3.79 -14.32
C ILE A 77 -9.56 -4.23 -15.49
N GLN A 78 -8.77 -3.29 -16.00
CA GLN A 78 -8.01 -3.47 -17.24
C GLN A 78 -6.61 -4.06 -17.06
N LEU A 79 -6.00 -3.91 -15.88
CA LEU A 79 -4.61 -4.32 -15.65
C LEU A 79 -4.40 -4.76 -14.20
N ILE A 80 -3.68 -5.87 -14.04
CA ILE A 80 -3.17 -6.36 -12.75
C ILE A 80 -1.67 -6.48 -12.90
N LEU A 81 -0.93 -5.81 -12.02
CA LEU A 81 0.53 -5.93 -11.96
C LEU A 81 0.87 -6.69 -10.69
N LYS A 82 1.53 -7.84 -10.81
CA LYS A 82 2.14 -8.51 -9.67
C LYS A 82 3.44 -7.78 -9.35
N HIS A 83 3.55 -7.25 -8.13
CA HIS A 83 4.78 -6.66 -7.63
C HIS A 83 5.17 -7.36 -6.34
N THR A 84 6.36 -7.95 -6.31
CA THR A 84 6.96 -8.56 -5.13
C THR A 84 7.88 -7.54 -4.48
N TYR A 85 7.59 -7.18 -3.22
CA TYR A 85 8.53 -6.43 -2.40
C TYR A 85 9.44 -7.41 -1.68
N TYR A 86 10.74 -7.13 -1.69
CA TYR A 86 11.62 -7.65 -0.66
C TYR A 86 11.31 -6.89 0.63
N SER A 87 11.23 -7.58 1.76
CA SER A 87 10.92 -7.03 3.09
C SER A 87 11.87 -5.90 3.52
N TYR A 88 12.99 -5.75 2.81
CA TYR A 88 13.94 -4.65 2.88
C TYR A 88 13.90 -3.83 1.58
N ASN A 89 13.89 -2.50 1.68
CA ASN A 89 14.06 -1.67 0.48
C ASN A 89 15.49 -1.86 -0.10
N LYS A 90 15.78 -1.29 -1.28
CA LYS A 90 17.12 -1.38 -1.92
C LYS A 90 18.28 -0.90 -1.03
N SER A 91 17.98 -0.21 0.07
CA SER A 91 18.94 0.31 1.04
C SER A 91 19.03 -0.55 2.31
N GLU A 92 18.45 -1.75 2.32
CA GLU A 92 18.42 -2.66 3.47
C GLU A 92 17.69 -2.11 4.71
N THR A 93 16.90 -1.04 4.56
CA THR A 93 16.14 -0.47 5.66
C THR A 93 14.71 -1.00 5.65
N LYS A 94 14.15 -1.20 6.85
CA LYS A 94 12.73 -1.54 7.04
C LYS A 94 11.84 -0.44 6.45
N PRO A 95 10.61 -0.77 6.00
CA PRO A 95 9.63 0.22 5.58
C PRO A 95 9.45 1.31 6.65
N THR A 96 9.36 2.57 6.25
CA THR A 96 9.20 3.70 7.19
C THR A 96 7.95 3.50 8.06
N THR A 97 8.19 3.43 9.36
CA THR A 97 7.20 3.22 10.42
C THR A 97 6.87 4.53 11.13
N ASN A 98 5.81 4.52 11.95
CA ASN A 98 5.47 5.68 12.80
C ASN A 98 6.59 6.11 13.76
N LYS A 99 7.53 5.24 14.12
CA LYS A 99 8.68 5.62 14.94
C LYS A 99 9.62 6.55 14.17
N ASP A 100 9.89 6.22 12.91
CA ASP A 100 10.77 7.00 12.04
C ASP A 100 10.21 8.42 11.80
N TYR A 101 8.89 8.55 11.66
CA TYR A 101 8.24 9.87 11.52
C TYR A 101 8.28 10.73 12.81
N GLN A 102 8.23 10.09 13.99
CA GLN A 102 8.36 10.81 15.26
C GLN A 102 9.80 11.26 15.51
N ASP A 103 10.78 10.43 15.17
CA ASP A 103 12.20 10.76 15.29
C ASP A 103 12.59 11.92 14.36
N ASP A 104 12.07 11.97 13.14
CA ASP A 104 12.27 13.11 12.23
C ASP A 104 11.67 14.41 12.77
N LYS A 105 10.49 14.35 13.42
CA LYS A 105 9.89 15.53 14.07
C LYS A 105 10.69 16.02 15.27
N ILE A 106 11.22 15.10 16.08
CA ILE A 106 12.08 15.44 17.23
C ILE A 106 13.38 16.08 16.74
N ASN A 107 13.99 15.53 15.68
CA ASN A 107 15.22 16.08 15.10
C ASN A 107 15.01 17.45 14.44
N GLN A 108 13.88 17.68 13.77
CA GLN A 108 13.54 19.01 13.23
C GLN A 108 13.23 20.04 14.32
N ALA A 109 12.67 19.62 15.46
CA ALA A 109 12.48 20.50 16.61
C ALA A 109 13.82 20.89 17.28
N ASN A 110 14.80 19.99 17.29
CA ASN A 110 16.12 20.22 17.88
C ASN A 110 17.10 20.98 16.95
N LEU A 111 16.77 21.14 15.67
CA LEU A 111 17.54 21.96 14.71
C LEU A 111 17.09 23.43 14.68
N ASN A 112 16.06 23.80 15.43
CA ASN A 112 15.51 25.15 15.54
C ASN A 112 15.86 25.85 16.88
N PHE A 113 16.95 25.44 17.54
CA PHE A 113 17.52 26.12 18.71
C PHE A 113 18.99 26.45 18.49
#